data_AF-A0A9D2TU30-F1
#
_entry.id   AF-A0A9D2TU30-F1
#
_cell.length_a   1.000
_cell.length_b   1.000
_cell.length_c   1.000
_cell.angle_alpha   90.00
_cell.angle_beta   90.00
_cell.angle_gamma   90.00
#
_symmetry.space_group_name_H-M   'P 1'
#
loop_
_entity.id
_entity.type
_entity.pdbx_description
1 polymer ?
#
loop_
_entity_poly.entity_id
_entity_poly.type
_entity_poly.pdbx_seq_one_letter_code
_entity_poly.pdbx_strand_id
1 'polypeptide(L)' 'MLGYICKYAPIEVFESMGVEMKRIDPQVTNFTQADMKMHPNVCSFAKGVLEDVMEGGYEGVILT' A
#
# COMPACT_ATOMS: atom_id res chain seq x y z
N MET A 1 6.02 -10.62 3.19
CA MET A 1 4.81 -9.88 3.57
C MET A 1 4.24 -9.11 2.38
N LEU A 2 2.96 -9.28 2.08
CA LEU A 2 2.24 -8.51 1.06
C LEU A 2 1.34 -7.45 1.70
N GLY A 3 1.33 -6.25 1.10
CA GLY A 3 0.46 -5.15 1.50
C GLY A 3 -0.88 -5.17 0.79
N TYR A 4 -1.96 -4.75 1.45
CA TYR A 4 -3.26 -4.53 0.80
C TYR A 4 -3.96 -3.27 1.33
N ILE A 5 -4.74 -2.62 0.47
CA ILE A 5 -5.50 -1.38 0.81
C ILE A 5 -7.01 -1.57 0.76
N CYS A 6 -7.49 -2.55 0.00
CA CYS A 6 -8.91 -2.73 -0.26
C CYS A 6 -9.53 -3.73 0.70
N LYS A 7 -10.75 -3.43 1.17
CA LYS A 7 -11.55 -4.37 1.98
C LYS A 7 -11.86 -5.68 1.23
N TYR A 8 -11.90 -5.63 -0.09
CA TYR A 8 -12.21 -6.78 -0.95
C TYR A 8 -10.97 -7.58 -1.35
N ALA A 9 -9.79 -7.23 -0.85
CA ALA A 9 -8.59 -8.05 -1.06
C ALA A 9 -8.85 -9.47 -0.52
N PRO A 10 -8.54 -10.53 -1.28
CA PRO A 10 -8.83 -11.90 -0.87
C PRO A 10 -7.77 -12.41 0.12
N ILE A 11 -7.73 -11.81 1.31
CA ILE A 11 -6.68 -12.04 2.32
C ILE A 11 -6.58 -13.52 2.72
N GLU A 12 -7.71 -14.21 2.86
CA GLU A 12 -7.78 -15.60 3.30
C GLU A 12 -7.13 -16.55 2.30
N VAL A 13 -7.17 -16.21 1.00
CA VAL A 13 -6.53 -17.01 -0.06
C VAL A 13 -5.01 -16.93 0.08
N PHE A 14 -4.46 -15.73 0.27
CA PHE A 14 -3.01 -15.54 0.40
C PHE A 14 -2.47 -16.11 1.72
N GLU A 15 -3.20 -15.92 2.83
CA GLU A 15 -2.84 -16.50 4.12
C GLU A 15 -2.84 -18.04 4.06
N SER A 16 -3.77 -18.65 3.32
CA SER A 16 -3.77 -20.12 3.12
C SER A 16 -2.55 -20.64 2.36
N MET A 17 -1.87 -19.77 1.60
CA MET A 17 -0.62 -20.07 0.89
C MET A 17 0.62 -19.77 1.74
N GLY A 18 0.45 -19.41 3.01
CA GLY A 18 1.54 -19.08 3.93
C GLY A 18 2.09 -17.66 3.77
N VAL A 19 1.36 -16.76 3.10
CA VAL A 19 1.77 -15.37 2.93
C VAL A 19 1.27 -14.52 4.10
N GLU A 20 2.16 -13.76 4.72
CA GLU A 20 1.78 -12.74 5.70
C GLU A 20 1.15 -11.53 5.00
N MET A 21 -0.11 -11.24 5.35
CA MET A 21 -0.89 -10.14 4.79
C MET A 21 -0.93 -8.95 5.76
N LYS A 22 -0.58 -7.75 5.28
CA LYS A 22 -0.62 -6.52 6.07
C LYS A 22 -1.50 -5.46 5.43
N ARG A 23 -2.45 -4.93 6.20
CA ARG A 23 -3.24 -3.79 5.78
C ARG A 23 -2.36 -2.54 5.78
N ILE A 24 -2.32 -1.84 4.65
CA ILE A 24 -1.69 -0.52 4.54
C ILE A 24 -2.73 0.52 4.97
N ASP A 25 -2.47 1.17 6.09
CA ASP A 25 -3.21 2.32 6.59
C ASP A 25 -2.23 3.49 6.73
N PRO A 26 -2.06 4.32 5.68
CA PRO A 26 -0.93 5.23 5.59
C PRO A 26 -1.03 6.34 6.64
N GLN A 27 -0.05 6.38 7.55
CA GLN A 27 0.11 7.41 8.58
C GLN A 27 1.32 8.29 8.26
N VAL A 28 1.29 8.94 7.10
CA VAL A 28 2.44 9.72 6.60
C VAL A 28 2.28 11.21 6.86
N THR A 29 3.40 11.89 7.15
CA THR A 29 3.43 13.32 7.48
C THR A 29 3.65 14.21 6.25
N ASN A 30 4.09 13.64 5.13
CA ASN A 30 4.35 14.33 3.87
C ASN A 30 4.21 13.36 2.69
N PHE A 31 4.26 13.90 1.45
CA PHE A 31 4.13 13.14 0.20
C PHE A 31 5.35 13.33 -0.71
N THR A 32 6.54 13.50 -0.12
CA THR A 32 7.73 13.89 -0.89
C THR A 32 8.04 12.89 -2.00
N GLN A 33 8.01 11.58 -1.71
CA GLN A 33 8.24 10.56 -2.73
C GLN A 33 7.09 10.47 -3.71
N ALA A 34 5.85 10.56 -3.22
CA ALA A 34 4.68 10.47 -4.08
C ALA A 34 4.55 11.66 -5.05
N ASP A 35 4.83 12.88 -4.63
CA ASP A 35 4.76 14.08 -5.47
C ASP A 35 5.84 14.11 -6.55
N MET A 36 6.99 13.44 -6.33
CA MET A 36 8.02 13.27 -7.37
C MET A 36 7.66 12.22 -8.43
N LYS A 37 6.78 11.26 -8.11
CA LYS A 37 6.52 10.06 -8.92
C LYS A 37 5.10 9.98 -9.48
N MET A 38 4.17 10.73 -8.92
CA MET A 38 2.75 10.69 -9.26
C MET A 38 2.28 12.04 -9.81
N HIS A 39 1.20 12.01 -10.58
CA HIS A 39 0.56 13.24 -11.04
C HIS A 39 -0.01 14.04 -9.85
N PRO A 40 0.07 15.38 -9.84
CA PRO A 40 -0.39 16.21 -8.72
C PRO A 40 -1.85 15.96 -8.30
N ASN A 41 -2.73 15.70 -9.28
CA ASN A 41 -4.17 15.46 -9.05
C ASN A 41 -4.53 14.03 -8.62
N VAL A 42 -3.57 13.21 -8.19
CA VAL A 42 -3.84 11.90 -7.60
C VAL A 42 -4.37 12.05 -6.17
N CYS A 43 -5.32 11.20 -5.80
CA CYS A 43 -5.88 11.13 -4.45
C CYS A 43 -4.79 11.07 -3.37
N SER A 44 -4.92 11.90 -2.33
CA SER A 44 -3.97 11.95 -1.21
C SER A 44 -3.82 10.60 -0.50
N PHE A 45 -4.87 9.77 -0.47
CA PHE A 45 -4.77 8.41 0.05
C PHE A 45 -3.80 7.56 -0.77
N ALA A 46 -3.92 7.58 -2.10
CA ALA A 46 -3.03 6.84 -2.99
C ALA A 46 -1.57 7.35 -2.91
N LYS A 47 -1.39 8.67 -2.73
CA LYS A 47 -0.06 9.23 -2.45
C LYS A 47 0.50 8.71 -1.12
N GLY A 48 -0.32 8.70 -0.07
CA GLY A 48 0.06 8.16 1.23
C GLY A 48 0.41 6.67 1.18
N VAL A 49 -0.34 5.88 0.40
CA VAL A 49 -0.03 4.47 0.16
C VAL A 49 1.33 4.32 -0.51
N LEU A 50 1.64 5.11 -1.54
CA LEU A 50 2.95 5.04 -2.18
C LEU A 50 4.07 5.41 -1.21
N GLU A 51 3.87 6.45 -0.40
CA GLU A 51 4.86 6.87 0.60
C GLU A 51 5.11 5.77 1.64
N ASP A 52 4.06 5.19 2.23
CA ASP A 52 4.16 4.07 3.18
C ASP A 52 4.81 2.83 2.55
N VAL A 53 4.45 2.50 1.31
CA VAL A 53 5.00 1.33 0.60
C VAL A 53 6.48 1.48 0.32
N MET A 54 6.93 2.70 0.00
CA MET A 54 8.35 2.99 -0.25
C MET A 54 9.21 2.85 1.02
N GLU A 55 8.62 2.98 2.22
CA GLU A 55 9.31 2.82 3.52
C GLU A 55 9.10 1.44 4.14
N GLY A 56 7.94 0.81 3.92
CA GLY A 56 7.43 -0.33 4.69
C GLY A 56 7.96 -1.72 4.32
N GLY A 57 8.91 -1.81 3.38
CA GLY A 57 9.61 -3.07 3.06
C GLY A 57 8.72 -4.21 2.54
N TYR A 58 7.62 -3.87 1.88
CA TYR A 58 6.70 -4.86 1.31
C TYR A 58 7.32 -5.57 0.10
N GLU A 59 7.09 -6.88 -0.03
CA GLU A 59 7.50 -7.64 -1.23
C GLU A 59 6.61 -7.36 -2.44
N GLY A 60 5.37 -6.96 -2.17
CA GLY A 60 4.37 -6.61 -3.17
C GLY A 60 3.12 -6.01 -2.54
N VAL A 61 2.30 -5.37 -3.36
CA VAL A 61 1.06 -4.71 -2.93
C VAL A 61 -0.09 -5.14 -3.83
N ILE A 62 -1.22 -5.49 -3.21
CA ILE A 62 -2.46 -5.83 -3.90
C ILE A 62 -3.30 -4.56 -4.06
N LEU A 63 -3.54 -4.18 -5.31
CA LEU A 63 -4.38 -3.05 -5.71
C LEU A 63 -5.64 -3.59 -6.40
N THR A 64 -6.73 -3.72 -5.65
CA THR A 64 -8.05 -4.20 -6.11
C THR A 64 -9.14 -3.18 -5.83
#